data_AF-K9EUR6-F1
#
_entry.id   AF-K9EUR6-F1
#
_cell.length_a   1.000
_cell.length_b   1.000
_cell.length_c   1.000
_cell.angle_alpha   90.00
_cell.angle_beta   90.00
_cell.angle_gamma   90.00
#
_symmetry.space_group_name_H-M   'P 1'
#
loop_
_entity.id
_entity.type
_entity.pdbx_description
1 polymer ?
#
loop_
_entity_poly.entity_id
_entity_poly.type
_entity_poly.pdbx_seq_one_letter_code
_entity_poly.pdbx_strand_id
1 'polypeptide(L)'
;MKKKILRMSTYLVTASLLAACSPGGQENQSGQDQAQADQDQDQLQVTASFFPVYEFAREVAGDRAQVDMILSSNQDAHSFEPSPQDIAQVDQSDVFVYSSDEMEFWAGDLLEAVENEDLVVAKAIDGMDGDLASGHDHEHDEDDHDHEHDEDDHDHDHGAESDDFIGLAGHYHTGDTAGLQANVDTDQDVTWFVEQDGQVIEEETLAHDETFEYSIEDTVEVYYQVDGEESDRVELHVDNHGGDGHDHDHDEDDHDHDEDDHDHDEDDHDHDED
;
A
#
# COMPACT_ATOMS: atom_id res chain seq x y z
N MET A 1 -65.60 -42.39 -29.26
CA MET A 1 -66.37 -41.70 -28.19
C MET A 1 -65.45 -40.66 -27.55
N LYS A 2 -65.90 -39.39 -27.47
CA LYS A 2 -65.44 -38.26 -26.61
C LYS A 2 -63.93 -37.86 -26.72
N LYS A 3 -63.56 -36.85 -27.52
CA LYS A 3 -63.45 -35.38 -27.25
C LYS A 3 -62.04 -34.99 -26.70
N LYS A 4 -61.16 -34.32 -27.49
CA LYS A 4 -61.00 -32.84 -27.72
C LYS A 4 -60.19 -32.18 -26.56
N ILE A 5 -59.02 -31.55 -26.74
CA ILE A 5 -58.71 -30.17 -27.23
C ILE A 5 -57.21 -29.87 -26.90
N LEU A 6 -56.37 -29.46 -27.87
CA LEU A 6 -55.82 -28.09 -28.09
C LEU A 6 -54.81 -27.64 -26.99
N ARG A 7 -53.52 -27.38 -27.29
CA ARG A 7 -53.05 -26.14 -27.93
C ARG A 7 -51.75 -26.33 -28.75
N MET A 8 -51.87 -25.91 -30.02
CA MET A 8 -50.87 -25.55 -31.04
C MET A 8 -49.78 -24.61 -30.49
N SER A 9 -48.49 -24.84 -30.78
CA SER A 9 -47.73 -24.37 -31.97
C SER A 9 -47.35 -22.89 -31.90
N THR A 10 -46.18 -22.42 -32.35
CA THR A 10 -45.03 -23.00 -33.06
C THR A 10 -43.96 -21.89 -33.12
N TYR A 11 -42.69 -22.28 -33.05
CA TYR A 11 -41.50 -21.48 -33.37
C TYR A 11 -41.61 -20.78 -34.74
N LEU A 12 -41.15 -19.53 -34.85
CA LEU A 12 -40.79 -18.95 -36.15
C LEU A 12 -39.66 -17.93 -36.00
N VAL A 13 -38.50 -18.35 -36.51
CA VAL A 13 -37.28 -17.59 -36.78
C VAL A 13 -37.55 -16.55 -37.86
N THR A 14 -37.18 -15.28 -37.64
CA THR A 14 -36.93 -14.25 -38.67
C THR A 14 -36.04 -13.17 -38.04
N ALA A 15 -34.75 -13.07 -38.35
CA ALA A 15 -34.15 -12.50 -39.57
C ALA A 15 -34.27 -10.96 -39.64
N SER A 16 -33.11 -10.34 -39.44
CA SER A 16 -32.67 -8.95 -39.58
C SER A 16 -33.29 -8.15 -40.73
N LEU A 17 -33.37 -6.81 -40.57
CA LEU A 17 -32.64 -5.79 -41.37
C LEU A 17 -33.28 -4.38 -41.28
N LEU A 18 -32.41 -3.40 -41.00
CA LEU A 18 -32.29 -2.05 -41.59
C LEU A 18 -33.35 -0.94 -41.35
N ALA A 19 -32.94 0.01 -40.50
CA ALA A 19 -32.83 1.47 -40.70
C ALA A 19 -33.83 2.24 -41.59
N ALA A 20 -34.45 3.29 -41.03
CA ALA A 20 -34.78 4.53 -41.75
C ALA A 20 -35.05 5.72 -40.78
N CYS A 21 -34.27 6.78 -40.92
CA CYS A 21 -34.41 8.06 -40.21
C CYS A 21 -35.57 8.91 -40.77
N SER A 22 -36.17 9.77 -39.93
CA SER A 22 -36.89 10.97 -40.39
C SER A 22 -36.83 12.09 -39.34
N PRO A 23 -36.54 13.36 -39.73
CA PRO A 23 -36.51 14.50 -38.81
C PRO A 23 -37.82 15.30 -38.87
N GLY A 24 -38.30 15.78 -37.70
CA GLY A 24 -39.22 16.92 -37.62
C GLY A 24 -40.33 16.83 -36.58
N GLY A 25 -40.29 17.71 -35.56
CA GLY A 25 -41.49 18.42 -35.08
C GLY A 25 -41.96 18.24 -33.63
N GLN A 26 -41.36 19.01 -32.72
CA GLN A 26 -41.94 19.83 -31.61
C GLN A 26 -42.64 19.21 -30.37
N GLU A 27 -42.03 19.55 -29.21
CA GLU A 27 -42.60 20.11 -27.94
C GLU A 27 -43.57 19.21 -27.11
N ASN A 28 -43.48 19.03 -25.78
CA ASN A 28 -42.97 19.88 -24.72
C ASN A 28 -42.78 19.09 -23.38
N GLN A 29 -41.68 19.39 -22.68
CA GLN A 29 -41.44 19.44 -21.22
C GLN A 29 -41.82 18.27 -20.27
N SER A 30 -40.77 17.68 -19.68
CA SER A 30 -40.52 17.53 -18.22
C SER A 30 -39.15 16.84 -18.11
N GLY A 31 -38.04 17.55 -17.92
CA GLY A 31 -37.70 18.15 -16.63
C GLY A 31 -36.97 17.13 -15.76
N GLN A 32 -35.78 16.68 -16.17
CA GLN A 32 -34.76 16.14 -15.28
C GLN A 32 -33.40 16.58 -15.81
N ASP A 33 -32.80 17.45 -15.02
CA ASP A 33 -31.47 18.05 -15.12
C ASP A 33 -30.42 17.12 -15.73
N GLN A 34 -30.05 17.39 -16.99
CA GLN A 34 -28.64 17.35 -17.34
C GLN A 34 -28.03 18.67 -16.90
N ALA A 35 -27.81 18.79 -15.59
CA ALA A 35 -26.74 19.60 -15.06
C ALA A 35 -25.43 18.85 -15.31
N GLN A 36 -25.03 18.74 -16.57
CA GLN A 36 -23.62 18.62 -16.89
C GLN A 36 -23.08 20.04 -16.74
N ALA A 37 -22.81 20.41 -15.49
CA ALA A 37 -21.84 21.45 -15.17
C ALA A 37 -20.56 21.09 -15.96
N ASP A 38 -20.00 21.94 -16.80
CA ASP A 38 -19.32 23.17 -16.38
C ASP A 38 -18.58 22.94 -15.05
N GLN A 39 -17.74 21.89 -15.03
CA GLN A 39 -16.61 21.75 -14.11
C GLN A 39 -15.33 22.11 -14.88
N ASP A 40 -15.33 23.29 -15.51
CA ASP A 40 -14.14 23.97 -16.03
C ASP A 40 -13.89 25.17 -15.11
N GLN A 41 -13.63 24.88 -13.83
CA GLN A 41 -13.22 25.86 -12.83
C GLN A 41 -12.14 25.22 -11.95
N ASP A 42 -10.88 25.37 -12.36
CA ASP A 42 -9.66 25.35 -11.54
C ASP A 42 -9.59 24.25 -10.45
N GLN A 43 -9.74 22.98 -10.86
CA GLN A 43 -9.39 21.87 -9.99
C GLN A 43 -7.86 21.78 -9.90
N LEU A 44 -7.31 21.72 -8.68
CA LEU A 44 -5.85 21.65 -8.48
C LEU A 44 -5.25 20.47 -9.24
N GLN A 45 -4.18 20.69 -9.98
CA GLN A 45 -3.41 19.63 -10.61
C GLN A 45 -2.29 19.17 -9.68
N VAL A 46 -2.34 17.91 -9.30
CA VAL A 46 -1.36 17.27 -8.43
C VAL A 46 -0.68 16.15 -9.20
N THR A 47 0.64 16.22 -9.31
CA THR A 47 1.43 15.11 -9.85
C THR A 47 2.14 14.38 -8.72
N ALA A 48 1.92 13.08 -8.61
CA ALA A 48 2.58 12.20 -7.65
C ALA A 48 3.68 11.36 -8.34
N SER A 49 4.71 10.97 -7.59
CA SER A 49 5.83 10.19 -8.12
C SER A 49 5.43 8.76 -8.53
N PHE A 50 5.01 7.92 -7.58
CA PHE A 50 4.65 6.51 -7.78
C PHE A 50 3.41 6.11 -6.95
N PHE A 51 2.98 4.85 -7.07
CA PHE A 51 1.62 4.42 -6.70
C PHE A 51 1.21 4.69 -5.24
N PRO A 52 2.00 4.35 -4.21
CA PRO A 52 1.68 4.69 -2.82
C PRO A 52 1.46 6.19 -2.59
N VAL A 53 2.35 7.04 -3.14
CA VAL A 53 2.24 8.50 -3.02
C VAL A 53 1.01 9.01 -3.76
N TYR A 54 0.73 8.47 -4.94
CA TYR A 54 -0.44 8.76 -5.75
C TYR A 54 -1.75 8.43 -5.01
N GLU A 55 -1.86 7.23 -4.44
CA GLU A 55 -3.05 6.79 -3.72
C GLU A 55 -3.31 7.66 -2.49
N PHE A 56 -2.26 7.98 -1.71
CA PHE A 56 -2.39 8.89 -0.58
C PHE A 56 -2.84 10.29 -0.99
N ALA A 57 -2.20 10.86 -2.03
CA ALA A 57 -2.57 12.18 -2.52
C ALA A 57 -4.02 12.21 -3.05
N ARG A 58 -4.45 11.15 -3.75
CA ARG A 58 -5.81 11.01 -4.26
C ARG A 58 -6.84 10.93 -3.14
N GLU A 59 -6.58 10.12 -2.11
CA GLU A 59 -7.50 9.96 -0.99
C GLU A 59 -7.64 11.26 -0.18
N VAL A 60 -6.54 11.98 0.04
CA VAL A 60 -6.56 13.28 0.74
C VAL A 60 -7.26 14.36 -0.11
N ALA A 61 -6.99 14.39 -1.41
CA ALA A 61 -7.57 15.37 -2.32
C ALA A 61 -9.09 15.20 -2.50
N GLY A 62 -9.56 13.96 -2.62
CA GLY A 62 -10.93 13.65 -3.03
C GLY A 62 -11.31 14.39 -4.32
N ASP A 63 -12.52 14.96 -4.37
CA ASP A 63 -13.01 15.69 -5.56
C ASP A 63 -12.40 17.10 -5.72
N ARG A 64 -11.37 17.49 -4.94
CA ARG A 64 -10.81 18.85 -4.95
C ARG A 64 -9.59 19.02 -5.84
N ALA A 65 -8.93 17.92 -6.22
CA ALA A 65 -7.77 17.93 -7.09
C ALA A 65 -7.85 16.80 -8.12
N GLN A 66 -7.28 17.04 -9.30
CA GLN A 66 -6.96 16.01 -10.28
C GLN A 66 -5.56 15.51 -9.92
N VAL A 67 -5.47 14.24 -9.52
CA VAL A 67 -4.19 13.61 -9.18
C VAL A 67 -3.77 12.71 -10.32
N ASP A 68 -2.59 12.95 -10.87
CA ASP A 68 -1.90 12.12 -11.84
C ASP A 68 -0.60 11.55 -11.25
N MET A 69 -0.02 10.54 -11.89
CA MET A 69 1.18 9.85 -11.42
C MET A 69 2.23 9.77 -12.54
N ILE A 70 3.49 10.02 -12.20
CA ILE A 70 4.63 9.95 -13.15
C ILE A 70 4.92 8.49 -13.52
N LEU A 71 5.18 7.65 -12.52
CA LEU A 71 5.49 6.24 -12.76
C LEU A 71 4.21 5.45 -13.02
N SER A 72 4.03 4.99 -14.26
CA SER A 72 2.98 4.02 -14.58
C SER A 72 3.23 2.67 -13.89
N SER A 73 2.18 1.88 -13.71
CA SER A 73 2.14 0.62 -12.94
C SER A 73 3.07 -0.52 -13.41
N ASN A 74 3.94 -0.27 -14.39
CA ASN A 74 4.87 -1.23 -14.99
C ASN A 74 6.32 -0.72 -14.99
N GLN A 75 6.61 0.36 -14.25
CA GLN A 75 7.94 0.94 -14.12
C GLN A 75 8.42 0.79 -12.68
N ASP A 76 9.67 0.35 -12.53
CA ASP A 76 10.34 0.24 -11.24
C ASP A 76 10.82 1.62 -10.77
N ALA A 77 10.56 1.95 -9.51
CA ALA A 77 10.87 3.26 -8.94
C ALA A 77 12.38 3.50 -8.76
N HIS A 78 13.16 2.46 -8.50
CA HIS A 78 14.60 2.57 -8.25
C HIS A 78 15.42 2.83 -9.52
N SER A 79 14.93 2.36 -10.67
CA SER A 79 15.58 2.51 -11.98
C SER A 79 14.94 3.57 -12.89
N PHE A 80 13.94 4.29 -12.41
CA PHE A 80 13.25 5.31 -13.19
C PHE A 80 14.12 6.56 -13.40
N GLU A 81 14.10 7.07 -14.63
CA GLU A 81 14.67 8.36 -15.01
C GLU A 81 13.60 9.21 -15.72
N PRO A 82 13.29 10.42 -15.24
CA PRO A 82 12.28 11.28 -15.84
C PRO A 82 12.58 11.63 -17.29
N SER A 83 11.57 11.46 -18.13
CA SER A 83 11.60 11.95 -19.50
C SER A 83 11.28 13.45 -19.57
N PRO A 84 11.56 14.13 -20.70
CA PRO A 84 11.11 15.50 -20.90
C PRO A 84 9.59 15.70 -20.81
N GLN A 85 8.80 14.63 -20.98
CA GLN A 85 7.34 14.69 -20.84
C GLN A 85 6.95 14.74 -19.37
N ASP A 86 7.66 14.02 -18.51
CA ASP A 86 7.42 13.98 -17.07
C ASP A 86 7.79 15.33 -16.44
N ILE A 87 8.92 15.91 -16.84
CA ILE A 87 9.31 17.28 -16.44
C ILE A 87 8.21 18.28 -16.85
N ALA A 88 7.69 18.19 -18.07
CA ALA A 88 6.62 19.07 -18.54
C ALA A 88 5.30 18.85 -17.80
N GLN A 89 5.01 17.64 -17.34
CA GLN A 89 3.83 17.32 -16.53
C GLN A 89 3.94 17.99 -15.15
N VAL A 90 5.10 17.87 -14.49
CA VAL A 90 5.35 18.51 -13.20
C VAL A 90 5.33 20.04 -13.34
N ASP A 91 5.92 20.58 -14.41
CA ASP A 91 5.90 22.01 -14.71
C ASP A 91 4.48 22.58 -14.86
N GLN A 92 3.53 21.79 -15.36
CA GLN A 92 2.12 22.17 -15.51
C GLN A 92 1.25 21.91 -14.27
N SER A 93 1.83 21.34 -13.21
CA SER A 93 1.12 21.00 -11.98
C SER A 93 1.13 22.15 -10.99
N ASP A 94 0.10 22.20 -10.13
CA ASP A 94 0.08 23.11 -8.98
C ASP A 94 0.89 22.52 -7.81
N VAL A 95 0.87 21.18 -7.68
CA VAL A 95 1.57 20.46 -6.61
C VAL A 95 2.32 19.26 -7.18
N PHE A 96 3.56 19.07 -6.75
CA PHE A 96 4.32 17.84 -6.94
C PHE A 96 4.51 17.13 -5.59
N VAL A 97 4.13 15.87 -5.52
CA VAL A 97 4.23 15.04 -4.31
C VAL A 97 5.16 13.86 -4.58
N TYR A 98 6.16 13.67 -3.72
CA TYR A 98 7.08 12.52 -3.79
C TYR A 98 7.37 11.98 -2.40
N SER A 99 7.92 10.76 -2.30
CA SER A 99 8.16 10.11 -1.02
C SER A 99 9.37 10.70 -0.31
N SER A 100 10.57 10.47 -0.85
CA SER A 100 11.84 10.88 -0.26
C SER A 100 12.94 11.10 -1.30
N ASP A 101 13.99 11.82 -0.93
CA ASP A 101 15.14 12.02 -1.83
C ASP A 101 15.96 10.73 -2.03
N GLU A 102 15.77 9.73 -1.15
CA GLU A 102 16.41 8.40 -1.21
C GLU A 102 15.61 7.39 -2.04
N MET A 103 14.31 7.58 -2.21
CA MET A 103 13.49 6.72 -3.05
C MET A 103 13.44 7.26 -4.48
N GLU A 104 13.17 8.56 -4.62
CA GLU A 104 13.16 9.27 -5.90
C GLU A 104 14.44 10.08 -6.08
N PHE A 105 15.59 9.41 -6.23
CA PHE A 105 16.89 10.06 -6.44
C PHE A 105 16.89 11.08 -7.59
N TRP A 106 15.98 10.91 -8.56
CA TRP A 106 15.80 11.78 -9.72
C TRP A 106 14.98 13.06 -9.43
N ALA A 107 14.31 13.16 -8.29
CA ALA A 107 13.41 14.27 -7.97
C ALA A 107 14.14 15.62 -7.94
N GLY A 108 15.37 15.66 -7.41
CA GLY A 108 16.20 16.85 -7.38
C GLY A 108 16.49 17.39 -8.79
N ASP A 109 17.01 16.54 -9.68
CA ASP A 109 17.33 16.90 -11.07
C ASP A 109 16.08 17.33 -11.85
N LEU A 110 14.94 16.68 -11.61
CA LEU A 110 13.66 17.08 -12.20
C LEU A 110 13.25 18.48 -11.73
N LEU A 111 13.33 18.77 -10.43
CA LEU A 111 12.95 20.06 -9.86
C LEU A 111 13.88 21.19 -10.31
N GLU A 112 15.15 20.90 -10.59
CA GLU A 112 16.07 21.87 -11.22
C GLU A 112 15.70 22.19 -12.69
N ALA A 113 15.02 21.27 -13.37
CA ALA A 113 14.62 21.42 -14.76
C ALA A 113 13.23 22.07 -14.95
N VAL A 114 12.40 22.09 -13.90
CA VAL A 114 11.09 22.75 -13.88
C VAL A 114 11.26 24.27 -13.86
N GLU A 115 10.46 24.98 -14.67
CA GLU A 115 10.48 26.45 -14.77
C GLU A 115 9.31 27.11 -13.99
N ASN A 116 8.32 26.31 -13.55
CA ASN A 116 7.18 26.77 -12.76
C ASN A 116 7.56 27.23 -11.34
N GLU A 117 7.67 28.55 -11.16
CA GLU A 117 7.99 29.20 -9.88
C GLU A 117 6.86 29.10 -8.84
N ASP A 118 5.63 28.78 -9.25
CA ASP A 118 4.45 28.66 -8.39
C ASP A 118 4.20 27.21 -7.93
N LEU A 119 5.01 26.24 -8.38
CA LEU A 119 4.89 24.83 -8.02
C LEU A 119 5.09 24.63 -6.51
N VAL A 120 4.12 23.99 -5.85
CA VAL A 120 4.27 23.53 -4.47
C VAL A 120 4.87 22.13 -4.46
N VAL A 121 6.00 21.96 -3.79
CA VAL A 121 6.63 20.64 -3.61
C VAL A 121 6.30 20.11 -2.22
N ALA A 122 5.74 18.91 -2.15
CA ALA A 122 5.43 18.21 -0.91
C ALA A 122 6.21 16.88 -0.85
N LYS A 123 7.16 16.78 0.08
CA LYS A 123 7.85 15.54 0.39
C LYS A 123 7.07 14.80 1.48
N ALA A 124 6.66 13.55 1.23
CA ALA A 124 5.76 12.82 2.12
C ALA A 124 6.37 12.57 3.51
N ILE A 125 7.69 12.37 3.57
CA ILE A 125 8.42 12.16 4.82
C ILE A 125 8.88 13.46 5.50
N ASP A 126 8.48 14.64 5.00
CA ASP A 126 8.93 15.91 5.59
C ASP A 126 8.45 16.04 7.04
N GLY A 127 9.39 16.30 7.96
CA GLY A 127 9.13 16.34 9.40
C GLY A 127 9.17 14.99 10.11
N MET A 128 9.55 13.90 9.43
CA MET A 128 9.95 12.64 10.07
C MET A 128 11.44 12.72 10.42
N ASP A 129 11.77 12.91 11.70
CA ASP A 129 13.14 12.77 12.20
C ASP A 129 13.45 11.28 12.34
N GLY A 130 14.17 10.70 11.39
CA GLY A 130 14.57 9.30 11.43
C GLY A 130 15.49 8.93 10.27
N ASP A 131 16.51 8.12 10.57
CA ASP A 131 17.41 7.52 9.58
C ASP A 131 16.64 6.39 8.88
N LEU A 132 15.82 6.75 7.88
CA LEU A 132 15.04 5.79 7.08
C LEU A 132 15.95 4.93 6.18
N ALA A 133 17.24 5.28 6.10
CA ALA A 133 18.29 4.56 5.39
C ALA A 133 19.06 3.57 6.26
N SER A 134 18.66 3.33 7.52
CA SER A 134 19.31 2.33 8.39
C SER A 134 18.88 0.90 8.02
N GLY A 135 19.20 0.50 6.80
CA GLY A 135 19.01 -0.84 6.26
C GLY A 135 20.12 -1.11 5.26
N HIS A 136 21.24 -1.65 5.77
CA HIS A 136 22.42 -2.14 5.04
C HIS A 136 23.54 -1.12 4.78
N ASP A 137 24.23 -0.71 5.84
CA ASP A 137 25.63 -0.31 5.72
C ASP A 137 26.53 -1.44 6.26
N HIS A 138 27.07 -2.25 5.36
CA HIS A 138 28.14 -3.20 5.70
C HIS A 138 29.50 -2.53 5.47
N GLU A 139 29.83 -1.54 6.29
CA GLU A 139 31.21 -1.10 6.45
C GLU A 139 31.97 -2.14 7.30
N HIS A 140 32.76 -2.97 6.61
CA HIS A 140 33.79 -3.76 7.27
C HIS A 140 34.95 -2.85 7.69
N ASP A 141 35.07 -2.57 8.98
CA ASP A 141 36.35 -2.15 9.56
C ASP A 141 36.64 -2.96 10.82
N GLU A 142 37.83 -3.57 10.83
CA GLU A 142 38.37 -4.32 11.96
C GLU A 142 38.92 -3.34 13.01
N ASP A 143 38.47 -3.44 14.26
CA ASP A 143 39.36 -3.40 15.43
C ASP A 143 38.58 -3.68 16.75
N ASP A 144 39.21 -4.50 17.61
CA ASP A 144 38.84 -4.85 18.99
C ASP A 144 38.34 -3.64 19.81
N HIS A 145 37.24 -3.79 20.58
CA HIS A 145 37.19 -3.41 22.01
C HIS A 145 35.91 -3.89 22.74
N ASP A 146 36.14 -4.63 23.83
CA ASP A 146 35.23 -4.97 24.94
C ASP A 146 34.22 -3.86 25.28
N HIS A 147 32.93 -4.16 25.09
CA HIS A 147 31.85 -3.51 25.82
C HIS A 147 30.76 -4.53 26.15
N GLU A 148 30.71 -4.95 27.41
CA GLU A 148 29.53 -5.54 28.03
C GLU A 148 28.41 -4.50 27.99
N HIS A 149 27.44 -4.70 27.12
CA HIS A 149 26.13 -4.05 27.19
C HIS A 149 25.07 -5.13 26.97
N ASP A 150 24.06 -5.08 27.84
CA ASP A 150 22.95 -6.01 27.97
C ASP A 150 22.35 -6.36 26.61
N GLU A 151 22.27 -7.67 26.36
CA GLU A 151 21.56 -8.27 25.24
C GLU A 151 20.06 -8.06 25.45
N ASP A 152 19.54 -6.95 24.95
CA ASP A 152 18.20 -6.96 24.38
C ASP A 152 18.36 -7.50 22.95
N ASP A 153 18.18 -8.82 22.83
CA ASP A 153 17.96 -9.53 21.57
C ASP A 153 16.79 -8.86 20.84
N HIS A 154 17.11 -7.90 19.99
CA HIS A 154 16.26 -7.61 18.84
C HIS A 154 16.44 -8.80 17.90
N ASP A 155 15.56 -9.79 18.04
CA ASP A 155 15.27 -10.77 17.00
C ASP A 155 14.95 -9.96 15.74
N HIS A 156 15.98 -9.70 14.94
CA HIS A 156 15.80 -9.40 13.54
C HIS A 156 15.29 -10.70 12.94
N ASP A 157 13.96 -10.81 12.88
CA ASP A 157 13.27 -11.83 12.13
C ASP A 157 13.79 -11.75 10.70
N HIS A 158 14.77 -12.59 10.41
CA HIS A 158 15.29 -12.79 9.07
C HIS A 158 14.13 -13.44 8.32
N GLY A 159 13.35 -12.60 7.63
CA GLY A 159 12.30 -13.03 6.74
C GLY A 159 12.79 -14.17 5.84
N ALA A 160 11.88 -15.04 5.41
CA ALA A 160 12.23 -16.34 4.83
C ALA A 160 13.31 -16.25 3.74
N GLU A 161 14.57 -16.52 4.11
CA GLU A 161 15.68 -16.62 3.16
C GLU A 161 15.76 -18.07 2.66
N SER A 162 15.55 -18.28 1.37
CA SER A 162 15.73 -19.59 0.73
C SER A 162 16.40 -19.43 -0.62
N ASP A 163 17.46 -20.21 -0.86
CA ASP A 163 18.14 -20.26 -2.16
C ASP A 163 17.25 -20.86 -3.27
N ASP A 164 16.17 -21.56 -2.91
CA ASP A 164 15.29 -22.27 -3.85
C ASP A 164 14.23 -21.36 -4.49
N PHE A 165 14.00 -20.15 -3.97
CA PHE A 165 12.92 -19.25 -4.38
C PHE A 165 13.46 -17.87 -4.76
N ILE A 166 12.87 -17.29 -5.79
CA ILE A 166 13.09 -15.90 -6.20
C ILE A 166 11.79 -15.14 -5.96
N GLY A 167 11.89 -13.96 -5.34
CA GLY A 167 10.74 -13.09 -5.07
C GLY A 167 10.12 -13.22 -3.67
N LEU A 168 10.81 -13.87 -2.73
CA LEU A 168 10.39 -13.88 -1.32
C LEU A 168 10.53 -12.47 -0.72
N ALA A 169 9.48 -12.05 -0.01
CA ALA A 169 9.49 -10.86 0.82
C ALA A 169 9.69 -11.25 2.29
N GLY A 170 10.21 -10.32 3.10
CA GLY A 170 10.48 -10.61 4.51
C GLY A 170 9.23 -10.91 5.33
N HIS A 171 8.15 -10.18 5.06
CA HIS A 171 6.80 -10.44 5.56
C HIS A 171 5.77 -10.02 4.51
N TYR A 172 4.54 -10.46 4.72
CA TYR A 172 3.37 -10.12 3.90
C TYR A 172 2.25 -9.55 4.77
N HIS A 173 1.33 -8.82 4.17
CA HIS A 173 0.07 -8.41 4.78
C HIS A 173 -1.10 -9.22 4.22
N THR A 174 -2.21 -9.26 4.96
CA THR A 174 -3.44 -9.87 4.44
C THR A 174 -3.92 -9.14 3.20
N GLY A 175 -4.07 -9.88 2.10
CA GLY A 175 -4.47 -9.39 0.79
C GLY A 175 -3.30 -9.15 -0.17
N ASP A 176 -2.05 -9.26 0.29
CA ASP A 176 -0.89 -9.20 -0.59
C ASP A 176 -0.84 -10.40 -1.55
N THR A 177 -0.18 -10.21 -2.69
CA THR A 177 0.08 -11.29 -3.64
C THR A 177 1.57 -11.60 -3.63
N ALA A 178 1.94 -12.83 -3.27
CA ALA A 178 3.29 -13.33 -3.46
C ALA A 178 3.48 -13.75 -4.92
N GLY A 179 4.48 -13.16 -5.58
CA GLY A 179 4.96 -13.59 -6.90
C GLY A 179 6.28 -14.35 -6.74
N LEU A 180 6.24 -15.68 -6.89
CA LEU A 180 7.39 -16.55 -6.67
C LEU A 180 7.85 -17.23 -7.95
N GLN A 181 9.15 -17.34 -8.14
CA GLN A 181 9.77 -18.17 -9.18
C GLN A 181 10.68 -19.21 -8.54
N ALA A 182 10.72 -20.40 -9.13
CA ALA A 182 11.59 -21.47 -8.67
C ALA A 182 13.01 -21.24 -9.18
N ASN A 183 14.01 -21.26 -8.29
CA ASN A 183 15.41 -21.11 -8.65
C ASN A 183 16.02 -22.45 -9.08
N VAL A 184 15.56 -22.97 -10.22
CA VAL A 184 15.98 -24.28 -10.76
C VAL A 184 16.42 -24.17 -12.22
N ASP A 185 17.58 -24.76 -12.53
CA ASP A 185 18.04 -24.92 -13.91
C ASP A 185 17.40 -26.19 -14.51
N THR A 186 16.15 -26.06 -15.00
CA THR A 186 15.38 -27.16 -15.57
C THR A 186 14.49 -26.69 -16.72
N ASP A 187 14.24 -27.58 -17.68
CA ASP A 187 13.24 -27.36 -18.75
C ASP A 187 11.88 -27.99 -18.39
N GLN A 188 11.74 -28.57 -17.19
CA GLN A 188 10.54 -29.27 -16.75
C GLN A 188 9.53 -28.31 -16.11
N ASP A 189 8.25 -28.68 -16.14
CA ASP A 189 7.21 -27.96 -15.43
C ASP A 189 7.42 -28.07 -13.91
N VAL A 190 7.14 -26.99 -13.20
CA VAL A 190 7.24 -26.86 -11.74
C VAL A 190 5.85 -26.96 -11.15
N THR A 191 5.66 -27.85 -10.17
CA THR A 191 4.38 -27.94 -9.44
C THR A 191 4.49 -27.27 -8.09
N TRP A 192 3.77 -26.19 -7.89
CA TRP A 192 3.68 -25.41 -6.66
C TRP A 192 2.59 -25.95 -5.75
N PHE A 193 2.83 -25.88 -4.45
CA PHE A 193 1.93 -26.30 -3.39
C PHE A 193 1.86 -25.20 -2.34
N VAL A 194 0.63 -24.87 -1.92
CA VAL A 194 0.38 -24.03 -0.76
C VAL A 194 -0.27 -24.90 0.31
N GLU A 195 0.33 -24.91 1.50
CA GLU A 195 -0.09 -25.71 2.64
C GLU A 195 -0.50 -24.79 3.79
N GLN A 196 -1.66 -25.09 4.39
CA GLN A 196 -2.14 -24.46 5.61
C GLN A 196 -2.56 -25.55 6.60
N ASP A 197 -2.11 -25.47 7.85
CA ASP A 197 -2.41 -26.45 8.90
C ASP A 197 -2.09 -27.92 8.51
N GLY A 198 -1.03 -28.14 7.73
CA GLY A 198 -0.66 -29.48 7.27
C GLY A 198 -1.51 -30.02 6.12
N GLN A 199 -2.32 -29.16 5.48
CA GLN A 199 -3.19 -29.52 4.37
C GLN A 199 -2.87 -28.68 3.15
N VAL A 200 -2.61 -29.34 2.01
CA VAL A 200 -2.49 -28.65 0.72
C VAL A 200 -3.83 -28.02 0.37
N ILE A 201 -3.87 -26.69 0.32
CA ILE A 201 -5.03 -25.89 -0.04
C ILE A 201 -5.00 -25.46 -1.51
N GLU A 202 -3.81 -25.40 -2.11
CA GLU A 202 -3.61 -25.05 -3.52
C GLU A 202 -2.49 -25.90 -4.15
N GLU A 203 -2.69 -26.30 -5.40
CA GLU A 203 -1.72 -27.04 -6.22
C GLU A 203 -1.82 -26.51 -7.66
N GLU A 204 -0.71 -26.03 -8.20
CA GLU A 204 -0.64 -25.50 -9.56
C GLU A 204 0.64 -25.94 -10.26
N THR A 205 0.53 -26.32 -11.54
CA THR A 205 1.69 -26.67 -12.38
C THR A 205 1.91 -25.62 -13.44
N LEU A 206 3.10 -25.03 -13.46
CA LEU A 206 3.52 -23.95 -14.34
C LEU A 206 4.81 -24.32 -15.08
N ALA A 207 5.11 -23.67 -16.20
CA ALA A 207 6.44 -23.79 -16.81
C ALA A 207 7.50 -23.18 -15.88
N HIS A 208 8.75 -23.66 -15.96
CA HIS A 208 9.84 -23.19 -15.07
C HIS A 208 10.10 -21.68 -15.11
N ASP A 209 9.83 -21.02 -16.25
CA ASP A 209 10.03 -19.58 -16.42
C ASP A 209 8.83 -18.72 -15.99
N GLU A 210 7.70 -19.35 -15.65
CA GLU A 210 6.49 -18.65 -15.19
C GLU A 210 6.58 -18.30 -13.70
N THR A 211 5.91 -17.21 -13.33
CA THR A 211 5.77 -16.77 -11.94
C THR A 211 4.50 -17.38 -11.35
N PHE A 212 4.64 -18.01 -10.19
CA PHE A 212 3.52 -18.43 -9.37
C PHE A 212 3.00 -17.23 -8.58
N GLU A 213 1.71 -16.92 -8.69
CA GLU A 213 1.07 -15.81 -7.99
C GLU A 213 0.04 -16.35 -6.99
N TYR A 214 0.20 -16.01 -5.71
CA TYR A 214 -0.72 -16.43 -4.65
C TYR A 214 -1.17 -15.26 -3.79
N SER A 215 -2.48 -15.06 -3.66
CA SER A 215 -3.06 -14.05 -2.76
C SER A 215 -3.13 -14.58 -1.33
N ILE A 216 -2.42 -13.93 -0.43
CA ILE A 216 -2.20 -14.36 0.94
C ILE A 216 -3.31 -13.80 1.84
N GLU A 217 -4.12 -14.69 2.40
CA GLU A 217 -5.15 -14.29 3.37
C GLU A 217 -4.65 -14.47 4.82
N ASP A 218 -3.77 -15.45 5.04
CA ASP A 218 -3.24 -15.87 6.34
C ASP A 218 -1.86 -16.52 6.12
N THR A 219 -1.11 -16.79 7.20
CA THR A 219 0.20 -17.44 7.13
C THR A 219 0.08 -18.84 6.53
N VAL A 220 0.90 -19.11 5.50
CA VAL A 220 0.92 -20.38 4.75
C VAL A 220 2.34 -20.84 4.51
N GLU A 221 2.54 -22.14 4.31
CA GLU A 221 3.80 -22.70 3.82
C GLU A 221 3.71 -22.93 2.30
N VAL A 222 4.75 -22.55 1.57
CA VAL A 222 4.85 -22.75 0.13
C VAL A 222 6.07 -23.60 -0.20
N TYR A 223 5.89 -24.51 -1.15
CA TYR A 223 6.98 -25.31 -1.72
C TYR A 223 6.66 -25.73 -3.14
N TYR A 224 7.67 -26.20 -3.88
CA TYR A 224 7.47 -26.74 -5.21
C TYR A 224 8.12 -28.11 -5.39
N GLN A 225 7.68 -28.82 -6.43
CA GLN A 225 8.28 -30.07 -6.87
C GLN A 225 8.66 -30.03 -8.35
N VAL A 226 9.85 -30.55 -8.66
CA VAL A 226 10.34 -30.79 -10.02
C VAL A 226 10.79 -32.23 -10.13
N ASP A 227 10.25 -32.98 -11.09
CA ASP A 227 10.54 -34.42 -11.29
C ASP A 227 10.36 -35.31 -10.04
N GLY A 228 9.53 -34.86 -9.09
CA GLY A 228 9.29 -35.56 -7.82
C GLY A 228 10.33 -35.28 -6.72
N GLU A 229 11.24 -34.34 -6.94
CA GLU A 229 12.10 -33.75 -5.92
C GLU A 229 11.42 -32.49 -5.37
N GLU A 230 11.32 -32.38 -4.04
CA GLU A 230 10.69 -31.26 -3.33
C GLU A 230 11.76 -30.23 -2.94
N SER A 231 11.44 -28.94 -3.08
CA SER A 231 12.25 -27.83 -2.59
C SER A 231 12.24 -27.75 -1.06
N ASP A 232 13.01 -26.83 -0.48
CA ASP A 232 12.74 -26.38 0.88
C ASP A 232 11.33 -25.75 0.97
N ARG A 233 10.76 -25.79 2.18
CA ARG A 233 9.47 -25.16 2.48
C ARG A 233 9.73 -23.79 3.09
N VAL A 234 8.99 -22.78 2.62
CA VAL A 234 9.09 -21.41 3.13
C VAL A 234 7.76 -20.96 3.69
N GLU A 235 7.78 -20.34 4.86
CA GLU A 235 6.59 -19.74 5.45
C GLU A 235 6.41 -18.32 4.88
N LEU A 236 5.25 -18.06 4.30
CA LEU A 236 4.83 -16.70 3.95
C LEU A 236 4.18 -16.09 5.20
N HIS A 237 5.01 -15.46 6.03
CA HIS A 237 4.59 -14.88 7.29
C HIS A 237 3.69 -13.66 7.07
N VAL A 238 2.49 -13.65 7.65
CA VAL A 238 1.59 -12.49 7.62
C VAL A 238 1.74 -11.66 8.89
N ASP A 239 2.35 -10.48 8.78
CA ASP A 239 2.40 -9.48 9.85
C ASP A 239 1.46 -8.32 9.55
N ASN A 240 0.18 -8.46 9.91
CA ASN A 240 -0.70 -7.31 9.92
C ASN A 240 -0.31 -6.43 11.10
N HIS A 241 0.70 -5.56 10.93
CA HIS A 241 1.15 -4.59 11.93
C HIS A 241 -0.08 -4.04 12.65
N GLY A 242 -0.23 -4.47 13.90
CA GLY A 242 -1.44 -4.24 14.66
C GLY A 242 -1.75 -2.76 14.66
N GLY A 243 -2.99 -2.40 14.35
CA GLY A 243 -3.56 -1.11 14.70
C GLY A 243 -3.70 -0.95 16.22
N ASP A 244 -2.65 -1.27 16.97
CA ASP A 244 -2.48 -0.81 18.33
C ASP A 244 -1.95 0.60 18.21
N GLY A 245 -2.85 1.55 18.45
CA GLY A 245 -2.44 2.90 18.76
C GLY A 245 -1.32 2.80 19.79
N HIS A 246 -0.16 3.36 19.45
CA HIS A 246 0.77 3.84 20.45
C HIS A 246 0.02 4.91 21.27
N ASP A 247 -0.82 4.46 22.20
CA ASP A 247 -1.03 5.13 23.45
C ASP A 247 0.36 5.16 24.10
N HIS A 248 1.11 6.21 23.78
CA HIS A 248 2.16 6.66 24.67
C HIS A 248 1.45 7.02 25.98
N ASP A 249 1.32 6.03 26.86
CA ASP A 249 1.21 6.24 28.28
C ASP A 249 2.44 7.06 28.68
N HIS A 250 2.28 8.38 28.62
CA HIS A 250 3.08 9.27 29.43
C HIS A 250 2.78 8.88 30.87
N ASP A 251 3.69 8.13 31.48
CA ASP A 251 3.81 8.08 32.93
C ASP A 251 3.94 9.53 33.41
N GLU A 252 2.82 10.10 33.85
CA GLU A 252 2.81 11.30 34.67
C GLU A 252 3.46 10.89 35.99
N ASP A 253 4.77 11.13 36.11
CA ASP A 253 5.48 11.16 37.38
C ASP A 253 4.86 12.29 38.23
N ASP A 254 3.78 11.96 38.95
CA ASP A 254 3.22 12.74 40.04
C ASP A 254 4.27 12.84 41.17
N HIS A 255 5.12 13.86 41.08
CA HIS A 255 5.88 14.33 42.23
C HIS A 255 4.97 15.16 43.13
N ASP A 256 4.31 14.48 44.06
CA ASP A 256 3.67 15.06 45.25
C ASP A 256 4.69 15.95 46.00
N HIS A 257 4.48 17.27 45.96
CA HIS A 257 5.03 18.19 46.94
C HIS A 257 3.90 18.62 47.88
N ASP A 258 3.85 17.97 49.04
CA ASP A 258 3.06 18.35 50.20
C ASP A 258 3.31 19.83 50.57
N GLU A 259 2.34 20.71 50.27
CA GLU A 259 2.15 21.97 50.99
C GLU A 259 0.87 21.85 51.82
N ASP A 260 0.98 21.26 53.01
CA ASP A 260 -0.06 21.37 54.04
C ASP A 260 0.25 22.55 54.97
N ASP A 261 -0.47 23.63 54.68
CA ASP A 261 -0.72 24.78 55.56
C ASP A 261 -1.31 24.31 56.90
N HIS A 262 -0.62 24.60 58.00
CA HIS A 262 -1.22 24.55 59.33
C HIS A 262 -1.69 25.94 59.74
N ASP A 263 -2.98 26.18 59.48
CA ASP A 263 -3.73 27.33 59.95
C ASP A 263 -4.00 27.28 61.46
N HIS A 264 -4.07 28.49 62.01
CA HIS A 264 -4.37 28.85 63.37
C HIS A 264 -5.80 28.46 63.79
N ASP A 265 -5.94 27.90 64.99
CA ASP A 265 -7.15 28.06 65.80
C ASP A 265 -6.76 28.57 67.19
N GLU A 266 -7.21 29.81 67.48
CA GLU A 266 -7.34 30.34 68.83
C GLU A 266 -8.54 29.66 69.51
N ASP A 267 -8.40 29.20 70.75
CA ASP A 267 -9.43 29.46 71.76
C ASP A 267 -8.93 29.17 73.18
N ASP A 268 -9.34 30.08 74.06
CA ASP A 268 -9.02 30.24 75.48
C ASP A 268 -9.25 29.00 76.34
N HIS A 269 -8.44 28.85 77.40
CA HIS A 269 -8.97 28.51 78.74
C HIS A 269 -7.97 28.88 79.86
N ASP A 270 -8.39 29.85 80.67
CA ASP A 270 -7.87 30.18 82.00
C ASP A 270 -7.72 28.94 82.90
N HIS A 271 -6.69 28.90 83.75
CA HIS A 271 -6.88 28.61 85.18
C HIS A 271 -5.66 29.02 86.03
N ASP A 272 -6.01 29.71 87.12
CA ASP A 272 -5.19 30.25 88.21
C ASP A 272 -4.45 29.21 89.10
N GLU A 273 -3.66 29.78 90.03
CA GLU A 273 -3.13 29.26 91.31
C GLU A 273 -1.76 28.56 91.20
N ASP A 274 -0.69 28.92 91.92
CA ASP A 274 -0.46 29.72 93.14
C ASP A 274 1.05 30.09 93.21
#